data_AF-A0A6A7BH69-F1
#
_entry.id   AF-A0A6A7BH69-F1
#
_cell.length_a   1.000
_cell.length_b   1.000
_cell.length_c   1.000
_cell.angle_alpha   90.00
_cell.angle_beta   90.00
_cell.angle_gamma   90.00
#
_symmetry.space_group_name_H-M   'P 1'
#
loop_
_entity.id
_entity.type
_entity.pdbx_description
1 polymer ?
#
loop_
_entity_poly.entity_id
_entity_poly.type
_entity_poly.pdbx_seq_one_letter_code
_entity_poly.pdbx_strand_id
1 'polypeptide(L)'
;MSSPSTIDSIHKVQADHTDVEKQPTHDRFVVVSPTAPKTLGAGTALAIGVFATTLTTLSLSLMEWRGVTTNNVFVANFFFAAAFGLVITAQWELSIGNGFAYTVFSAFGLFYAGYGAILTPSFGIEEAYGGDTQQYNNALGFFMLLWTVFVLTFLVASLPSNLVYIGIYFTVDLGFLLVAASYFAEADGNLAASVSLKKGGGGFCFVAGLIGWYLTFALLLKDSIVELPLGDTSRYFAKTRKTQ
;
A
#
# COMPACT_ATOMS: atom_id res chain seq x y z
N MET A 1 -19.41 -66.68 -85.09
CA MET A 1 -19.18 -67.47 -83.86
C MET A 1 -18.18 -66.66 -83.05
N SER A 2 -18.41 -66.09 -81.88
CA SER A 2 -19.46 -66.12 -80.84
C SER A 2 -19.18 -64.91 -79.93
N SER A 3 -20.20 -64.24 -79.39
CA SER A 3 -20.07 -63.16 -78.37
C SER A 3 -20.59 -63.69 -77.01
N PRO A 4 -20.59 -62.95 -75.87
CA PRO A 4 -19.66 -61.95 -75.28
C PRO A 4 -19.37 -62.24 -73.77
N SER A 5 -18.50 -61.47 -73.06
CA SER A 5 -18.70 -61.06 -71.65
C SER A 5 -17.66 -60.05 -71.12
N THR A 6 -18.09 -59.32 -70.10
CA THR A 6 -17.57 -58.09 -69.49
C THR A 6 -16.84 -58.38 -68.15
N ILE A 7 -16.04 -57.41 -67.63
CA ILE A 7 -15.72 -57.18 -66.17
C ILE A 7 -14.69 -58.19 -65.57
N ASP A 8 -13.66 -57.91 -64.76
CA ASP A 8 -13.24 -56.78 -63.93
C ASP A 8 -11.72 -56.84 -63.58
N SER A 9 -11.23 -55.70 -63.09
CA SER A 9 -9.95 -55.33 -62.46
C SER A 9 -9.25 -56.31 -61.50
N ILE A 10 -7.89 -56.39 -61.55
CA ILE A 10 -7.02 -56.54 -60.36
C ILE A 10 -5.67 -55.80 -60.53
N HIS A 11 -5.53 -54.72 -59.74
CA HIS A 11 -4.36 -54.01 -59.19
C HIS A 11 -2.94 -54.21 -59.74
N LYS A 12 -2.40 -53.13 -60.32
CA LYS A 12 -0.96 -52.83 -60.32
C LYS A 12 -0.65 -52.02 -59.05
N VAL A 13 0.15 -52.58 -58.14
CA VAL A 13 0.64 -51.88 -56.94
C VAL A 13 1.58 -50.77 -57.39
N GLN A 14 1.11 -49.53 -57.34
CA GLN A 14 1.95 -48.33 -57.49
C GLN A 14 2.70 -48.18 -56.17
N ALA A 15 4.04 -48.30 -56.21
CA ALA A 15 4.88 -47.97 -55.07
C ALA A 15 4.64 -46.50 -54.72
N ASP A 16 4.05 -46.26 -53.56
CA ASP A 16 3.90 -44.92 -52.99
C ASP A 16 5.30 -44.46 -52.59
N HIS A 17 5.90 -43.64 -53.45
CA HIS A 17 7.18 -43.00 -53.18
C HIS A 17 6.92 -42.03 -52.03
N THR A 18 7.17 -42.48 -50.80
CA THR A 18 7.05 -41.64 -49.62
C THR A 18 8.14 -40.59 -49.71
N ASP A 19 7.75 -39.41 -50.17
CA ASP A 19 8.59 -38.22 -50.27
C ASP A 19 8.96 -37.81 -48.83
N VAL A 20 10.07 -38.34 -48.30
CA VAL A 20 10.54 -38.11 -46.91
C VAL A 20 10.76 -36.61 -46.63
N GLU A 21 10.88 -35.79 -47.66
CA GLU A 21 11.14 -34.36 -47.59
C GLU A 21 9.87 -33.49 -47.48
N LYS A 22 8.66 -34.06 -47.54
CA LYS A 22 7.39 -33.36 -47.32
C LYS A 22 6.73 -33.71 -46.00
N GLN A 23 7.52 -33.81 -44.93
CA GLN A 23 6.95 -33.66 -43.59
C GLN A 23 6.54 -32.19 -43.45
N PRO A 24 5.24 -31.85 -43.23
CA PRO A 24 4.91 -30.52 -42.79
C PRO A 24 5.63 -30.35 -41.45
N THR A 25 6.63 -29.47 -41.40
CA THR A 25 7.13 -28.94 -40.15
C THR A 25 5.95 -28.24 -39.50
N HIS A 26 5.20 -28.99 -38.68
CA HIS A 26 4.47 -28.41 -37.59
C HIS A 26 5.55 -27.84 -36.67
N ASP A 27 6.05 -26.66 -37.01
CA ASP A 27 6.53 -25.71 -36.04
C ASP A 27 5.33 -25.45 -35.13
N ARG A 28 5.14 -26.35 -34.17
CA ARG A 28 4.48 -26.00 -32.92
C ARG A 28 5.39 -24.92 -32.36
N PHE A 29 5.07 -23.68 -32.71
CA PHE A 29 5.39 -22.54 -31.87
C PHE A 29 4.83 -22.91 -30.50
N VAL A 30 5.68 -23.50 -29.66
CA VAL A 30 5.45 -23.51 -28.24
C VAL A 30 5.51 -22.03 -27.92
N VAL A 31 4.33 -21.41 -27.87
CA VAL A 31 4.17 -20.14 -27.19
C VAL A 31 4.58 -20.48 -25.77
N VAL A 32 5.86 -20.25 -25.46
CA VAL A 32 6.32 -20.18 -24.09
C VAL A 32 5.59 -18.96 -23.56
N SER A 33 4.39 -19.16 -23.03
CA SER A 33 3.72 -18.17 -22.21
C SER A 33 4.80 -17.71 -21.24
N PRO A 34 5.15 -16.42 -21.21
CA PRO A 34 6.13 -15.94 -20.26
C PRO A 34 5.66 -16.42 -18.90
N THR A 35 6.41 -17.32 -18.27
CA THR A 35 6.13 -17.69 -16.89
C THR A 35 6.17 -16.37 -16.15
N ALA A 36 5.03 -15.93 -15.62
CA ALA A 36 4.97 -14.70 -14.86
C ALA A 36 6.14 -14.74 -13.86
N PRO A 37 6.99 -13.70 -13.83
CA PRO A 37 8.17 -13.72 -12.98
C PRO A 37 7.71 -14.12 -11.57
N LYS A 38 8.43 -15.07 -10.96
CA LYS A 38 8.12 -15.53 -9.59
C LYS A 38 8.08 -14.29 -8.69
N THR A 39 6.87 -13.85 -8.36
CA THR A 39 6.64 -12.72 -7.46
C THR A 39 6.85 -13.22 -6.03
N LEU A 40 7.48 -12.41 -5.18
CA LEU A 40 7.72 -12.73 -3.77
C LEU A 40 6.42 -12.71 -2.92
N GLY A 41 5.26 -12.58 -3.57
CA GLY A 41 3.97 -12.40 -2.92
C GLY A 41 3.65 -10.92 -2.69
N ALA A 42 2.38 -10.60 -2.48
CA ALA A 42 1.92 -9.24 -2.20
C ALA A 42 2.21 -8.84 -0.75
N GLY A 43 3.48 -8.56 -0.42
CA GLY A 43 3.88 -8.04 0.90
C GLY A 43 3.13 -6.76 1.30
N THR A 44 2.68 -5.99 0.32
CA THR A 44 1.85 -4.80 0.48
C THR A 44 0.65 -5.01 1.41
N ALA A 45 -0.03 -6.17 1.36
CA ALA A 45 -1.21 -6.41 2.19
C ALA A 45 -0.88 -6.39 3.69
N LEU A 46 0.26 -6.98 4.08
CA LEU A 46 0.72 -6.97 5.46
C LEU A 46 1.03 -5.54 5.93
N ALA A 47 1.79 -4.78 5.14
CA ALA A 47 2.14 -3.40 5.47
C ALA A 47 0.90 -2.52 5.65
N ILE A 48 -0.04 -2.57 4.71
CA ILE A 48 -1.28 -1.79 4.80
C ILE A 48 -2.13 -2.25 6.00
N GLY A 49 -2.21 -3.55 6.27
CA GLY A 49 -2.97 -4.07 7.41
C GLY A 49 -2.37 -3.65 8.76
N VAL A 50 -1.05 -3.68 8.89
CA VAL A 50 -0.32 -3.21 10.07
C VAL A 50 -0.48 -1.69 10.24
N PHE A 51 -0.37 -0.92 9.16
CA PHE A 51 -0.65 0.51 9.16
C PHE A 51 -2.08 0.79 9.63
N ALA A 52 -3.07 0.11 9.03
CA ALA A 52 -4.49 0.28 9.37
C ALA A 52 -4.75 -0.08 10.83
N THR A 53 -4.19 -1.18 11.33
CA THR A 53 -4.29 -1.59 12.73
C THR A 53 -3.74 -0.49 13.65
N THR A 54 -2.50 -0.07 13.40
CA THR A 54 -1.79 0.88 14.26
C THR A 54 -2.48 2.24 14.23
N LEU A 55 -2.80 2.78 13.06
CA LEU A 55 -3.44 4.07 12.91
C LEU A 55 -4.85 4.07 13.52
N THR A 56 -5.65 3.03 13.28
CA THR A 56 -7.00 2.91 13.85
C THR A 56 -6.92 2.90 15.37
N THR A 57 -6.04 2.08 15.96
CA THR A 57 -5.90 2.00 17.43
C THR A 57 -5.46 3.32 18.06
N LEU A 58 -4.48 4.02 17.46
CA LEU A 58 -4.08 5.35 17.90
C LEU A 58 -5.22 6.35 17.79
N SER A 59 -5.98 6.31 16.69
CA SER A 59 -7.07 7.24 16.43
C SER A 59 -8.19 7.15 17.46
N LEU A 60 -8.51 5.92 17.92
CA LEU A 60 -9.47 5.70 19.01
C LEU A 60 -9.04 6.42 20.29
N SER A 61 -7.74 6.39 20.60
CA SER A 61 -7.18 7.08 21.75
C SER A 61 -7.11 8.60 21.57
N LEU A 62 -6.73 9.09 20.38
CA LEU A 62 -6.74 10.52 20.07
C LEU A 62 -8.14 11.14 20.16
N MET A 63 -9.19 10.34 19.87
CA MET A 63 -10.58 10.73 20.05
C MET A 63 -11.09 10.56 21.50
N GLU A 64 -10.24 10.06 22.40
CA GLU A 64 -10.55 9.73 23.81
C GLU A 64 -11.71 8.74 23.96
N TRP A 65 -11.86 7.81 23.02
CA TRP A 65 -12.90 6.80 23.13
C TRP A 65 -12.71 5.97 24.38
N ARG A 66 -13.81 5.74 25.10
CA ARG A 66 -13.81 5.09 26.41
C ARG A 66 -12.94 5.79 27.47
N GLY A 67 -12.62 7.07 27.29
CA GLY A 67 -11.83 7.85 28.23
C GLY A 67 -10.33 7.53 28.22
N VAL A 68 -9.83 6.86 27.17
CA VAL A 68 -8.39 6.58 27.03
C VAL A 68 -7.68 7.84 26.55
N THR A 69 -6.83 8.43 27.39
CA THR A 69 -6.05 9.64 27.07
C THR A 69 -4.53 9.37 27.05
N THR A 70 -4.09 8.25 27.61
CA THR A 70 -2.67 7.86 27.65
C THR A 70 -2.33 6.94 26.48
N ASN A 71 -1.40 7.38 25.62
CA ASN A 71 -1.05 6.66 24.38
C ASN A 71 0.08 5.63 24.54
N ASN A 72 0.74 5.54 25.70
CA ASN A 72 1.95 4.74 25.88
C ASN A 72 1.75 3.23 25.62
N VAL A 73 0.54 2.70 25.80
CA VAL A 73 0.24 1.30 25.46
C VAL A 73 0.48 1.00 23.97
N PHE A 74 0.30 2.00 23.09
CA PHE A 74 0.49 1.87 21.65
C PHE A 74 1.96 1.93 21.22
N VAL A 75 2.89 2.26 22.12
CA VAL A 75 4.34 2.16 21.85
C VAL A 75 4.72 0.75 21.40
N ALA A 76 4.08 -0.27 21.96
CA ALA A 76 4.25 -1.65 21.51
C ALA A 76 3.86 -1.82 20.03
N ASN A 77 2.74 -1.26 19.60
CA ASN A 77 2.34 -1.26 18.19
C ASN A 77 3.32 -0.46 17.33
N PHE A 78 3.77 0.70 17.80
CA PHE A 78 4.66 1.58 17.04
C PHE A 78 5.99 0.92 16.70
N PHE A 79 6.65 0.27 17.67
CA PHE A 79 7.90 -0.42 17.39
C PHE A 79 7.67 -1.78 16.73
N PHE A 80 6.83 -2.64 17.31
CA PHE A 80 6.78 -4.05 16.93
C PHE A 80 5.89 -4.34 15.73
N ALA A 81 4.76 -3.66 15.62
CA ALA A 81 3.88 -3.82 14.47
C ALA A 81 4.36 -2.88 13.35
N ALA A 82 4.26 -1.57 13.56
CA ALA A 82 4.45 -0.58 12.52
C ALA A 82 5.90 -0.44 12.06
N ALA A 83 6.84 -0.10 12.94
CA ALA A 83 8.22 0.14 12.52
C ALA A 83 8.85 -1.10 11.87
N PHE A 84 8.83 -2.25 12.57
CA PHE A 84 9.36 -3.49 11.99
C PHE A 84 8.54 -3.95 10.77
N GLY A 85 7.21 -4.03 10.89
CA GLY A 85 6.36 -4.56 9.82
C GLY A 85 6.41 -3.73 8.54
N LEU A 86 6.40 -2.40 8.65
CA LEU A 86 6.44 -1.50 7.49
C LEU A 86 7.85 -1.42 6.89
N VAL A 87 8.89 -1.22 7.71
CA VAL A 87 10.26 -1.05 7.18
C VAL A 87 10.78 -2.35 6.56
N ILE A 88 10.47 -3.51 7.15
CA ILE A 88 10.84 -4.81 6.56
C ILE A 88 10.09 -5.00 5.25
N THR A 89 8.77 -4.80 5.22
CA THR A 89 7.99 -4.91 3.98
C THR A 89 8.50 -3.96 2.90
N ALA A 90 8.89 -2.74 3.27
CA ALA A 90 9.47 -1.78 2.33
C ALA A 90 10.69 -2.33 1.58
N GLN A 91 11.58 -3.06 2.26
CA GLN A 91 12.78 -3.61 1.60
C GLN A 91 12.41 -4.65 0.54
N TRP A 92 11.36 -5.44 0.79
CA TRP A 92 10.84 -6.40 -0.17
C TRP A 92 10.17 -5.70 -1.36
N GLU A 93 9.42 -4.63 -1.12
CA GLU A 93 8.84 -3.80 -2.19
C GLU A 93 9.93 -3.18 -3.08
N LEU A 94 11.04 -2.71 -2.49
CA LEU A 94 12.18 -2.22 -3.25
C LEU A 94 12.82 -3.32 -4.11
N SER A 95 12.93 -4.53 -3.57
CA SER A 95 13.53 -5.68 -4.25
C SER A 95 12.75 -6.12 -5.50
N ILE A 96 11.43 -5.87 -5.54
CA ILE A 96 10.57 -6.13 -6.71
C ILE A 96 10.36 -4.89 -7.59
N GLY A 97 11.08 -3.78 -7.32
CA GLY A 97 11.05 -2.55 -8.11
C GLY A 97 9.90 -1.58 -7.78
N ASN A 98 9.16 -1.81 -6.70
CA ASN A 98 8.09 -0.91 -6.25
C ASN A 98 8.64 0.22 -5.37
N GLY A 99 9.34 1.16 -6.00
CA GLY A 99 9.97 2.30 -5.32
C GLY A 99 8.99 3.20 -4.57
N PHE A 100 7.77 3.37 -5.07
CA PHE A 100 6.74 4.17 -4.40
C PHE A 100 6.33 3.54 -3.06
N ALA A 101 5.97 2.24 -3.07
CA ALA A 101 5.60 1.55 -1.83
C ALA A 101 6.78 1.47 -0.85
N TYR A 102 8.01 1.27 -1.35
CA TYR A 102 9.22 1.35 -0.51
C TYR A 102 9.29 2.67 0.24
N THR A 103 9.16 3.81 -0.45
CA THR A 103 9.25 5.13 0.17
C THR A 103 8.12 5.35 1.17
N VAL A 104 6.88 5.01 0.81
CA VAL A 104 5.71 5.17 1.68
C VAL A 104 5.85 4.32 2.94
N PHE A 105 6.12 3.02 2.81
CA PHE A 105 6.20 2.11 3.96
C PHE A 105 7.39 2.43 4.86
N SER A 106 8.54 2.78 4.28
CA SER A 106 9.69 3.24 5.07
C SER A 106 9.35 4.52 5.84
N ALA A 107 8.72 5.49 5.19
CA ALA A 107 8.33 6.76 5.80
C ALA A 107 7.39 6.55 6.99
N PHE A 108 6.28 5.82 6.80
CA PHE A 108 5.33 5.57 7.89
C PHE A 108 5.93 4.69 9.01
N GLY A 109 6.75 3.69 8.66
CA GLY A 109 7.46 2.88 9.65
C GLY A 109 8.40 3.70 10.53
N LEU A 110 9.16 4.62 9.92
CA LEU A 110 10.08 5.52 10.63
C LEU A 110 9.33 6.61 11.41
N PHE A 111 8.19 7.09 10.90
CA PHE A 111 7.30 7.98 11.65
C PHE A 111 6.85 7.31 12.96
N TYR A 112 6.33 6.09 12.89
CA TYR A 112 5.89 5.37 14.08
C TYR A 112 7.05 5.04 15.01
N ALA A 113 8.22 4.66 14.50
CA ALA A 113 9.41 4.46 15.32
C ALA A 113 9.79 5.75 16.08
N GLY A 114 9.79 6.89 15.40
CA GLY A 114 10.08 8.20 16.01
C GLY A 114 9.01 8.62 17.02
N TYR A 115 7.73 8.42 16.71
CA TYR A 115 6.64 8.73 17.65
C TYR A 115 6.64 7.81 18.87
N GLY A 116 6.92 6.52 18.69
CA GLY A 116 7.12 5.56 19.78
C GLY A 116 8.33 5.93 20.64
N ALA A 117 9.40 6.43 20.03
CA ALA A 117 10.57 6.93 20.75
C ALA A 117 10.23 8.12 21.65
N ILE A 118 9.47 9.10 21.14
CA ILE A 118 9.00 10.27 21.90
C ILE A 118 8.21 9.84 23.14
N LEU A 119 7.31 8.87 23.00
CA LEU A 119 6.47 8.39 24.10
C LEU A 119 7.15 7.40 25.04
N THR A 120 8.37 6.97 24.74
CA THR A 120 9.11 5.99 25.56
C THR A 120 9.92 6.71 26.63
N PRO A 121 9.57 6.62 27.92
CA PRO A 121 10.23 7.41 28.96
C PRO A 121 11.75 7.14 29.06
N SER A 122 12.18 5.89 28.82
CA SER A 122 13.60 5.52 28.89
C SER A 122 14.47 6.18 27.82
N PHE A 123 13.90 6.81 26.80
CA PHE A 123 14.65 7.58 25.80
C PHE A 123 14.87 9.04 26.23
N GLY A 124 14.21 9.50 27.30
CA GLY A 124 14.48 10.82 27.90
C GLY A 124 14.13 12.03 27.03
N ILE A 125 13.34 11.86 25.96
CA ILE A 125 13.01 12.96 25.03
C ILE A 125 12.19 14.04 25.73
N GLU A 126 11.12 13.67 26.44
CA GLU A 126 10.31 14.61 27.21
C GLU A 126 11.09 15.20 28.40
N GLU A 127 11.90 14.37 29.08
CA GLU A 127 12.73 14.79 30.22
C GLU A 127 13.75 15.89 29.83
N ALA A 128 14.27 15.85 28.61
CA ALA A 128 15.22 16.83 28.10
C ALA A 128 14.66 18.27 28.07
N TYR A 129 13.34 18.45 28.07
CA TYR A 129 12.69 19.77 28.12
C TYR A 129 12.57 20.34 29.54
N GLY A 130 12.91 19.57 30.60
CA GLY A 130 12.98 20.08 31.98
C GLY A 130 11.67 20.65 32.52
N GLY A 131 10.52 20.20 31.99
CA GLY A 131 9.19 20.72 32.34
C GLY A 131 8.71 21.89 31.50
N ASP A 132 9.48 22.36 30.50
CA ASP A 132 9.02 23.34 29.51
C ASP A 132 8.06 22.70 28.50
N THR A 133 6.80 22.58 28.91
CA THR A 133 5.73 21.98 28.09
C THR A 133 5.40 22.81 26.86
N GLN A 134 5.64 24.13 26.88
CA GLN A 134 5.41 25.00 25.73
C GLN A 134 6.43 24.71 24.62
N GLN A 135 7.71 24.65 24.97
CA GLN A 135 8.76 24.30 24.01
C GLN A 135 8.58 22.87 23.49
N TYR A 136 8.24 21.93 24.36
CA TYR A 136 7.97 20.55 23.97
C TYR A 136 6.82 20.43 22.97
N ASN A 137 5.68 21.08 23.23
CA ASN A 137 4.54 21.07 22.33
C ASN A 137 4.84 21.75 20.99
N ASN A 138 5.59 22.86 20.97
CA ASN A 138 6.04 23.45 19.71
C ASN A 138 6.91 22.48 18.88
N ALA A 139 7.83 21.77 19.53
CA ALA A 139 8.66 20.77 18.86
C ALA A 139 7.84 19.59 18.30
N LEU A 140 6.84 19.09 19.05
CA LEU A 140 5.90 18.07 18.57
C LEU A 140 5.04 18.58 17.40
N GLY A 141 4.62 19.84 17.46
CA GLY A 141 3.92 20.51 16.37
C GLY A 141 4.78 20.54 15.10
N PHE A 142 6.06 20.93 15.19
CA PHE A 142 6.98 20.89 14.06
C PHE A 142 7.20 19.47 13.52
N PHE A 143 7.40 18.49 14.42
CA PHE A 143 7.52 17.08 14.03
C PHE A 143 6.32 16.65 13.18
N MET A 144 5.10 16.83 13.70
CA MET A 144 3.87 16.45 12.99
C MET A 144 3.65 17.25 11.71
N LEU A 145 3.98 18.54 11.70
CA LEU A 145 3.82 19.41 10.53
C LEU A 145 4.72 18.97 9.37
N LEU A 146 5.99 18.65 9.63
CA LEU A 146 6.90 18.19 8.58
C LEU A 146 6.52 16.80 8.05
N TRP A 147 6.01 15.92 8.92
CA TRP A 147 5.42 14.66 8.48
C TRP A 147 4.16 14.86 7.64
N THR A 148 3.35 15.86 7.95
CA THR A 148 2.19 16.26 7.12
C THR A 148 2.66 16.65 5.72
N VAL A 149 3.66 17.54 5.62
CA VAL A 149 4.23 17.94 4.32
C VAL A 149 4.72 16.72 3.53
N PHE A 150 5.31 15.73 4.20
CA PHE A 150 5.75 14.52 3.53
C PHE A 150 4.58 13.66 3.03
N VAL A 151 3.52 13.49 3.84
CA VAL A 151 2.29 12.79 3.42
C VAL A 151 1.61 13.48 2.24
N LEU A 152 1.61 14.82 2.20
CA LEU A 152 1.12 15.57 1.05
C LEU A 152 1.84 15.21 -0.25
N THR A 153 3.15 14.93 -0.20
CA THR A 153 3.88 14.46 -1.38
C THR A 153 3.37 13.10 -1.86
N PHE A 154 3.02 12.20 -0.94
CA PHE A 154 2.42 10.90 -1.28
C PHE A 154 1.01 11.06 -1.82
N LEU A 155 0.21 11.96 -1.26
CA LEU A 155 -1.12 12.28 -1.79
C LEU A 155 -1.03 12.69 -3.27
N VAL A 156 -0.18 13.67 -3.58
CA VAL A 156 0.00 14.14 -4.97
C VAL A 156 0.54 13.03 -5.87
N ALA A 157 1.54 12.28 -5.40
CA ALA A 157 2.11 11.18 -6.16
C ALA A 157 1.12 10.01 -6.37
N SER A 158 0.14 9.85 -5.50
CA SER A 158 -0.90 8.81 -5.58
C SER A 158 -2.03 9.13 -6.55
N LEU A 159 -2.18 10.38 -7.01
CA LEU A 159 -3.31 10.78 -7.88
C LEU A 159 -3.48 9.90 -9.13
N PRO A 160 -2.42 9.41 -9.80
CA PRO A 160 -2.53 8.50 -10.94
C PRO A 160 -2.78 7.02 -10.59
N SER A 161 -2.94 6.67 -9.30
CA SER A 161 -3.10 5.29 -8.83
C SER A 161 -4.57 4.88 -8.76
N ASN A 162 -5.20 4.99 -7.59
CA ASN A 162 -6.60 4.68 -7.38
C ASN A 162 -7.20 5.52 -6.23
N LEU A 163 -8.52 5.63 -6.20
CA LEU A 163 -9.27 6.44 -5.24
C LEU A 163 -9.03 6.01 -3.79
N VAL A 164 -8.75 4.72 -3.54
CA VAL A 164 -8.51 4.20 -2.19
C VAL A 164 -7.20 4.73 -1.62
N TYR A 165 -6.09 4.69 -2.37
CA TYR A 165 -4.83 5.29 -1.94
C TYR A 165 -4.96 6.81 -1.75
N ILE A 166 -5.61 7.49 -2.68
CA ILE A 166 -5.86 8.94 -2.59
C ILE A 166 -6.64 9.25 -1.30
N GLY A 167 -7.70 8.49 -1.02
CA GLY A 167 -8.51 8.63 0.18
C GLY A 167 -7.71 8.44 1.47
N ILE A 168 -6.84 7.41 1.51
CA ILE A 168 -5.92 7.19 2.65
C ILE A 168 -5.02 8.41 2.84
N TYR A 169 -4.25 8.80 1.83
CA TYR A 169 -3.28 9.89 2.02
C TYR A 169 -3.96 11.23 2.32
N PHE A 170 -5.10 11.52 1.70
CA PHE A 170 -5.86 12.74 1.96
C PHE A 170 -6.35 12.81 3.42
N THR A 171 -6.91 11.71 3.92
CA THR A 171 -7.41 11.67 5.30
C THR A 171 -6.27 11.63 6.32
N VAL A 172 -5.17 10.93 6.04
CA VAL A 172 -3.96 10.99 6.90
C VAL A 172 -3.38 12.40 6.94
N ASP A 173 -3.27 13.08 5.80
CA ASP A 173 -2.73 14.44 5.69
C ASP A 173 -3.52 15.42 6.57
N LEU A 174 -4.85 15.44 6.43
CA LEU A 174 -5.72 16.24 7.30
C LEU A 174 -5.62 15.83 8.77
N GLY A 175 -5.51 14.53 9.04
CA GLY A 175 -5.33 14.01 10.38
C GLY A 175 -4.06 14.56 11.04
N PHE A 176 -2.92 14.45 10.35
CA PHE A 176 -1.62 14.90 10.84
C PHE A 176 -1.57 16.43 10.96
N LEU A 177 -2.18 17.16 10.02
CA LEU A 177 -2.29 18.62 10.07
C LEU A 177 -3.03 19.07 11.33
N LEU A 178 -4.18 18.46 11.65
CA LEU A 178 -4.95 18.80 12.83
C LEU A 178 -4.23 18.39 14.13
N VAL A 179 -3.52 17.27 14.14
CA VAL A 179 -2.69 16.88 15.28
C VAL A 179 -1.53 17.87 15.47
N ALA A 180 -0.87 18.32 14.41
CA ALA A 180 0.16 19.36 14.50
C ALA A 180 -0.42 20.66 15.08
N ALA A 181 -1.57 21.11 14.55
CA ALA A 181 -2.29 22.28 15.05
C ALA A 181 -2.69 22.14 16.52
N SER A 182 -3.06 20.94 16.98
CA SER A 182 -3.38 20.71 18.39
C SER A 182 -2.19 20.97 19.31
N TYR A 183 -0.98 20.54 18.90
CA TYR A 183 0.22 20.78 19.69
C TYR A 183 0.57 22.27 19.75
N PHE A 184 0.42 23.01 18.64
CA PHE A 184 0.60 24.47 18.67
C PHE A 184 -0.45 25.17 19.54
N ALA A 185 -1.72 24.78 19.44
CA ALA A 185 -2.78 25.32 20.29
C ALA A 185 -2.52 25.06 21.78
N GLU A 186 -1.94 23.92 22.12
CA GLU A 186 -1.53 23.61 23.49
C GLU A 186 -0.35 24.47 23.97
N ALA A 187 0.64 24.68 23.09
CA ALA A 187 1.75 25.60 23.35
C ALA A 187 1.30 27.06 23.54
N ASP A 188 0.21 27.47 22.87
CA ASP A 188 -0.42 28.78 23.04
C ASP A 188 -1.34 28.87 24.27
N GLY A 189 -1.47 27.78 25.05
CA GLY A 189 -2.33 27.71 26.23
C GLY A 189 -3.82 27.50 25.94
N ASN A 190 -4.21 27.24 24.69
CA ASN A 190 -5.59 26.98 24.30
C ASN A 190 -5.92 25.48 24.37
N LEU A 191 -6.07 24.97 25.60
CA LEU A 191 -6.31 23.54 25.85
C LEU A 191 -7.60 23.02 25.20
N ALA A 192 -8.68 23.81 25.21
CA ALA A 192 -9.95 23.40 24.63
C ALA A 192 -9.86 23.23 23.10
N ALA A 193 -9.15 24.14 22.43
CA ALA A 193 -8.87 24.01 21.00
C ALA A 193 -7.92 22.84 20.72
N SER A 194 -6.86 22.65 21.54
CA SER A 194 -5.95 21.50 21.42
C SER A 194 -6.72 20.17 21.42
N VAL A 195 -7.57 19.96 22.43
CA VAL A 195 -8.37 18.72 22.53
C VAL A 195 -9.29 18.57 21.32
N SER A 196 -9.98 19.64 20.90
CA SER A 196 -10.90 19.58 19.76
C SER A 196 -10.17 19.26 18.45
N LEU A 197 -9.01 19.88 18.21
CA LEU A 197 -8.16 19.63 17.05
C LEU A 197 -7.59 18.22 17.07
N LYS A 198 -7.13 17.74 18.23
CA LYS A 198 -6.58 16.38 18.40
C LYS A 198 -7.65 15.32 18.16
N LYS A 199 -8.88 15.52 18.65
CA LYS A 199 -10.03 14.65 18.34
C LYS A 199 -10.40 14.69 16.86
N GLY A 200 -10.40 15.88 16.26
CA GLY A 200 -10.61 16.05 14.82
C GLY A 200 -9.58 15.29 13.99
N GLY A 201 -8.30 15.44 14.33
CA GLY A 201 -7.21 14.71 13.69
C GLY A 201 -7.32 13.19 13.86
N GLY A 202 -7.67 12.74 15.07
CA GLY A 202 -8.02 11.34 15.35
C GLY A 202 -9.16 10.84 14.48
N GLY A 203 -10.21 11.64 14.25
CA GLY A 203 -11.33 11.28 13.39
C GLY A 203 -10.91 11.04 11.93
N PHE A 204 -10.08 11.92 11.35
CA PHE A 204 -9.56 11.72 10.00
C PHE A 204 -8.63 10.51 9.89
N CYS A 205 -7.72 10.33 10.85
CA CYS A 205 -6.85 9.15 10.93
C CYS A 205 -7.65 7.84 11.12
N PHE A 206 -8.78 7.88 11.82
CA PHE A 206 -9.68 6.73 11.97
C PHE A 206 -10.28 6.34 10.62
N VAL A 207 -10.79 7.32 9.86
CA VAL A 207 -11.30 7.09 8.49
C VAL A 207 -10.20 6.53 7.59
N ALA A 208 -8.99 7.08 7.64
CA ALA A 208 -7.84 6.55 6.91
C ALA A 208 -7.57 5.07 7.26
N GLY A 209 -7.62 4.73 8.54
CA GLY A 209 -7.48 3.37 9.04
C GLY A 209 -8.55 2.42 8.49
N LEU A 210 -9.82 2.85 8.45
CA LEU A 210 -10.91 2.06 7.87
C LEU A 210 -10.73 1.84 6.36
N ILE A 211 -10.29 2.86 5.62
CA ILE A 211 -9.97 2.72 4.19
C ILE A 211 -8.77 1.78 4.00
N GLY A 212 -7.77 1.84 4.89
CA GLY A 212 -6.64 0.91 4.92
C GLY A 212 -7.08 -0.54 5.18
N TRP A 213 -8.03 -0.77 6.08
CA TRP A 213 -8.62 -2.09 6.29
C TRP A 213 -9.34 -2.61 5.05
N TYR A 214 -10.11 -1.76 4.37
CA TYR A 214 -10.72 -2.10 3.09
C TYR A 214 -9.67 -2.48 2.04
N LEU A 215 -8.59 -1.71 1.91
CA LEU A 215 -7.50 -2.00 0.97
C LEU A 215 -6.79 -3.32 1.31
N THR A 216 -6.53 -3.57 2.60
CA THR A 216 -5.95 -4.84 3.07
C THR A 216 -6.82 -6.01 2.66
N PHE A 217 -8.12 -5.91 2.91
CA PHE A 217 -9.08 -6.96 2.56
C PHE A 217 -9.15 -7.16 1.04
N ALA A 218 -9.21 -6.08 0.25
CA ALA A 218 -9.18 -6.14 -1.21
C ALA A 218 -7.92 -6.84 -1.74
N LEU A 219 -6.75 -6.55 -1.17
CA LEU A 219 -5.48 -7.18 -1.56
C LEU A 219 -5.42 -8.66 -1.20
N LEU A 220 -6.00 -9.08 -0.06
CA LEU A 220 -6.04 -10.49 0.35
C LEU A 220 -7.03 -11.33 -0.47
N LEU A 221 -8.12 -10.72 -0.95
CA LEU A 221 -9.10 -11.40 -1.80
C LEU A 221 -8.69 -11.48 -3.27
N LYS A 222 -7.76 -10.61 -3.68
CA LYS A 222 -7.22 -10.55 -5.03
C LYS A 222 -6.69 -11.93 -5.43
N ASP A 223 -7.05 -12.37 -6.64
CA ASP A 223 -6.67 -13.66 -7.22
C ASP A 223 -7.27 -14.91 -6.54
N SER A 224 -8.19 -14.75 -5.55
CA SER A 224 -8.78 -15.86 -4.81
C SER A 224 -10.32 -15.91 -4.86
N ILE A 225 -10.99 -14.82 -4.45
CA ILE A 225 -12.45 -14.82 -4.26
C ILE A 225 -13.14 -13.80 -5.16
N VAL A 226 -12.81 -12.51 -4.99
CA VAL A 226 -13.45 -11.41 -5.71
C VAL A 226 -12.52 -10.21 -5.77
N GLU A 227 -12.54 -9.49 -6.88
CA GLU A 227 -11.85 -8.22 -7.02
C GLU A 227 -12.75 -7.07 -6.54
N LEU A 228 -12.32 -6.40 -5.47
CA LEU A 228 -13.04 -5.25 -4.94
C LEU A 228 -12.67 -3.96 -5.69
N PRO A 229 -13.62 -3.02 -5.88
CA PRO A 229 -13.39 -1.83 -6.67
C PRO A 229 -12.48 -0.81 -5.98
N LEU A 230 -11.25 -0.65 -6.49
CA LEU A 230 -10.32 0.36 -5.97
C LEU A 230 -10.48 1.75 -6.61
N GLY A 231 -11.19 1.84 -7.73
CA GLY A 231 -11.41 3.09 -8.46
C GLY A 231 -10.15 3.62 -9.16
N ASP A 232 -9.78 3.00 -10.28
CA ASP A 232 -8.62 3.40 -11.10
C ASP A 232 -8.73 4.84 -11.61
N THR A 233 -7.76 5.67 -11.26
CA THR A 233 -7.68 7.08 -11.67
C THR A 233 -6.64 7.33 -12.75
N SER A 234 -5.84 6.32 -13.12
CA SER A 234 -4.73 6.45 -14.09
C SER A 234 -5.18 7.05 -15.42
N ARG A 235 -6.42 6.78 -15.83
CA ARG A 235 -7.03 7.30 -17.06
C ARG A 235 -7.06 8.83 -17.15
N TYR A 236 -7.23 9.52 -16.02
CA TYR A 236 -7.24 10.99 -15.98
C TYR A 236 -5.83 11.59 -16.06
N PHE A 237 -4.81 10.79 -15.76
CA PHE A 237 -3.41 11.20 -15.72
C PHE A 237 -2.56 10.59 -16.85
N ALA A 238 -3.20 9.85 -17.77
CA ALA A 238 -2.58 9.31 -18.96
C ALA A 238 -2.14 10.46 -19.88
N LYS A 239 -0.96 11.05 -19.61
CA LYS A 239 -0.28 11.91 -20.58
C LYS A 239 0.08 11.06 -21.78
N THR A 240 -0.40 11.48 -22.95
CA THR A 240 0.06 11.07 -24.28
C THR A 240 1.59 11.04 -24.28
N ARG A 241 2.21 9.86 -24.12
CA ARG A 241 3.62 9.66 -24.49
C ARG A 241 3.66 9.85 -26.01
N LYS A 242 3.88 11.07 -26.48
CA LYS A 242 4.44 11.24 -27.82
C LYS A 242 5.85 10.69 -27.74
N THR A 243 5.99 9.51 -28.33
CA THR A 243 7.25 8.88 -28.70
C THR A 243 8.17 9.94 -29.32
N GLN A 244 9.31 10.19 -28.68
CA GLN A 244 10.51 10.66 -29.35
C GLN A 244 11.53 9.51 -29.30
#